data_AF-A0A0D0CTC6-F1
#
_entry.id   AF-A0A0D0CTC6-F1
#
_cell.length_a   1.000
_cell.length_b   1.000
_cell.length_c   1.000
_cell.angle_alpha   90.00
_cell.angle_beta   90.00
_cell.angle_gamma   90.00
#
_symmetry.space_group_name_H-M   'P 1'
#
loop_
_entity.id
_entity.type
_entity.pdbx_description
1 polymer ?
#
loop_
_entity_poly.entity_id
_entity_poly.type
_entity_poly.pdbx_seq_one_letter_code
_entity_poly.pdbx_strand_id
1 'polypeptide(L)'
;MAHDLLDDELFWCKKYNFLLSKGYTLRVRYSPSWVPSWRDKRGTEALPRLYEDHVDIVNPDTLDATSHDGTVVFIKKVYRDEHPFEEGIALYLSSERLRKDPANHCVPIIDHFEDDEE
;
A
#
# COMPACT_ATOMS: atom_id res chain seq x y z
N MET A 1 7.56 14.84 -11.86
CA MET A 1 7.94 14.42 -10.49
C MET A 1 7.74 12.92 -10.33
N ALA A 2 8.21 12.13 -11.32
CA ALA A 2 8.07 10.67 -11.39
C ALA A 2 9.40 10.02 -11.83
N HIS A 3 10.51 10.75 -11.80
CA HIS A 3 11.80 10.27 -12.28
C HIS A 3 12.54 9.38 -11.27
N ASP A 4 12.08 9.37 -10.02
CA ASP A 4 12.68 8.59 -8.92
C ASP A 4 11.79 7.44 -8.43
N LEU A 5 10.64 7.22 -9.07
CA LEU A 5 9.76 6.07 -8.82
C LEU A 5 9.98 5.02 -9.91
N LEU A 6 9.95 3.74 -9.52
CA LEU A 6 9.92 2.63 -10.48
C LEU A 6 8.54 2.54 -11.15
N ASP A 7 8.45 1.87 -12.30
CA ASP A 7 7.18 1.73 -13.03
C ASP A 7 6.08 1.08 -12.16
N ASP A 8 6.48 0.08 -11.36
CA ASP A 8 5.61 -0.62 -10.40
C ASP A 8 5.08 0.29 -9.27
N GLU A 9 5.78 1.38 -8.98
CA GLU A 9 5.40 2.35 -7.94
C GLU A 9 4.41 3.40 -8.43
N LEU A 10 4.30 3.57 -9.75
CA LEU A 10 3.43 4.60 -10.34
C LEU A 10 1.96 4.35 -10.07
N PHE A 11 1.53 3.09 -9.96
CA PHE A 11 0.18 2.74 -9.57
C PHE A 11 -0.17 3.32 -8.19
N TRP A 12 0.67 3.09 -7.19
CA TRP A 12 0.46 3.57 -5.83
C TRP A 12 0.43 5.09 -5.73
N CYS A 13 1.29 5.77 -6.48
CA CYS A 13 1.28 7.23 -6.55
C CYS A 13 -0.03 7.78 -7.15
N LYS A 14 -0.55 7.14 -8.22
CA LYS A 14 -1.85 7.51 -8.81
C LYS A 14 -3.00 7.28 -7.83
N LYS A 15 -2.97 6.17 -7.06
CA LYS A 15 -4.00 5.82 -6.09
C LYS A 15 -3.88 6.51 -4.74
N TYR A 16 -2.87 7.36 -4.53
CA TYR A 16 -2.65 8.03 -3.25
C TYR A 16 -3.90 8.78 -2.75
N ASN A 17 -4.51 9.63 -3.59
CA ASN A 17 -5.67 10.42 -3.18
C ASN A 17 -6.92 9.57 -2.96
N PHE A 18 -7.11 8.52 -3.76
CA PHE A 18 -8.19 7.56 -3.58
C PHE A 18 -8.08 6.86 -2.22
N LEU A 19 -6.92 6.28 -1.90
CA LEU A 19 -6.68 5.60 -0.63
C LEU A 19 -6.76 6.57 0.56
N LEU A 20 -6.27 7.81 0.39
CA LEU A 20 -6.43 8.85 1.39
C LEU A 20 -7.90 9.14 1.67
N SER A 21 -8.76 9.17 0.64
CA SER A 21 -10.21 9.37 0.80
C SER A 21 -10.90 8.21 1.54
N LYS A 22 -10.32 7.01 1.49
CA LYS A 22 -10.73 5.84 2.26
C LYS A 22 -10.16 5.83 3.69
N GLY A 23 -9.33 6.81 4.05
CA GLY A 23 -8.72 6.94 5.36
C GLY A 23 -7.38 6.21 5.51
N TYR A 24 -6.70 5.88 4.40
CA TYR A 24 -5.39 5.25 4.39
C TYR A 24 -4.33 6.18 3.79
N THR A 25 -3.35 6.55 4.60
CA THR A 25 -2.23 7.39 4.17
C THR A 25 -1.06 6.50 3.77
N LEU A 26 -0.63 6.59 2.51
CA LEU A 26 0.57 5.90 2.04
C LEU A 26 1.85 6.58 2.53
N ARG A 27 2.99 5.89 2.42
CA ARG A 27 4.31 6.48 2.64
C ARG A 27 4.49 7.76 1.81
N VAL A 28 5.25 8.72 2.35
CA VAL A 28 5.47 10.03 1.73
C VAL A 28 5.99 9.93 0.28
N ARG A 29 6.76 8.88 -0.03
CA ARG A 29 7.29 8.55 -1.36
C ARG A 29 6.21 8.49 -2.44
N TYR A 30 5.01 8.04 -2.10
CA TYR A 30 3.88 7.91 -3.04
C TYR A 30 2.97 9.13 -3.06
N SER A 31 3.27 10.17 -2.27
CA SER A 31 2.51 11.41 -2.30
C SER A 31 2.71 12.14 -3.63
N PRO A 32 1.66 12.69 -4.27
CA PRO A 32 1.79 13.46 -5.51
C PRO A 32 2.71 14.69 -5.41
N SER A 33 2.91 15.19 -4.18
CA SER A 33 3.80 16.31 -3.87
C SER A 33 5.15 15.87 -3.29
N TRP A 34 5.49 14.59 -3.36
CA TRP A 34 6.75 14.07 -2.82
C TRP A 34 7.96 14.72 -3.46
N VAL A 35 8.91 15.06 -2.60
CA VAL A 35 10.25 15.51 -2.98
C VAL A 35 11.24 14.61 -2.22
N PRO A 36 12.17 13.93 -2.90
CA PRO A 36 13.11 13.05 -2.23
C PRO A 36 13.90 13.78 -1.14
N SER A 37 14.02 13.16 0.04
CA SER A 37 14.65 13.79 1.21
C SER A 37 16.13 14.15 0.98
N TRP A 38 16.78 13.49 0.02
CA TRP A 38 18.17 13.75 -0.38
C TRP A 38 18.34 14.82 -1.45
N ARG A 39 17.25 15.37 -2.03
CA ARG A 39 17.30 16.22 -3.24
C ARG A 39 18.27 17.40 -3.14
N ASP A 40 18.24 18.11 -2.02
CA ASP A 40 19.04 19.34 -1.82
C ASP A 40 20.32 19.09 -0.99
N LYS A 41 20.65 17.82 -0.74
CA LYS A 41 21.81 17.41 0.06
C LYS A 41 23.06 17.31 -0.80
N ARG A 42 24.22 17.27 -0.16
CA ARG A 42 25.54 17.20 -0.84
C ARG A 42 26.45 16.16 -0.18
N GLY A 43 27.40 15.64 -0.95
CA GLY A 43 28.38 14.67 -0.47
C GLY A 43 27.70 13.40 0.05
N THR A 44 28.14 12.90 1.20
CA THR A 44 27.58 11.68 1.81
C THR A 44 26.13 11.82 2.24
N GLU A 45 25.66 13.03 2.55
CA GLU A 45 24.26 13.28 2.92
C GLU A 45 23.29 13.18 1.73
N ALA A 46 23.81 13.22 0.50
CA ALA A 46 23.02 13.03 -0.71
C ALA A 46 22.76 11.55 -1.04
N LEU A 47 23.28 10.61 -0.24
CA LEU A 47 23.07 9.19 -0.46
C LEU A 47 21.63 8.79 -0.12
N PRO A 48 20.81 8.34 -1.10
CA PRO A 48 19.39 8.08 -0.88
C PRO A 48 19.11 7.05 0.22
N ARG A 49 19.91 5.99 0.30
CA ARG A 49 19.84 4.92 1.31
C ARG A 49 19.90 5.36 2.78
N LEU A 50 20.19 6.63 3.05
CA LEU A 50 20.16 7.21 4.39
C LEU A 50 18.77 7.68 4.82
N TYR A 51 17.80 7.69 3.91
CA TYR A 51 16.45 8.20 4.13
C TYR A 51 15.41 7.10 3.93
N GLU A 52 14.34 7.14 4.71
CA GLU A 52 13.27 6.14 4.66
C GLU A 52 12.50 6.19 3.33
N ASP A 53 12.32 7.37 2.75
CA ASP A 53 11.63 7.58 1.47
C ASP A 53 12.43 7.11 0.24
N HIS A 54 13.61 6.52 0.45
CA HIS A 54 14.33 5.76 -0.57
C HIS A 54 13.85 4.31 -0.69
N VAL A 55 13.23 3.75 0.35
CA VAL A 55 12.83 2.34 0.35
C VAL A 55 11.70 2.13 -0.67
N ASP A 56 11.97 1.32 -1.68
CA ASP A 56 11.03 0.90 -2.71
C ASP A 56 10.19 -0.31 -2.25
N ILE A 57 9.25 -0.73 -3.10
CA ILE A 57 8.47 -1.96 -2.89
C ILE A 57 9.19 -3.16 -3.49
N VAL A 58 9.11 -4.29 -2.78
CA VAL A 58 9.58 -5.59 -3.30
C VAL A 58 8.50 -6.30 -4.11
N ASN A 59 7.23 -6.10 -3.75
CA ASN A 59 6.08 -6.67 -4.45
C ASN A 59 5.22 -5.52 -5.01
N PRO A 60 5.02 -5.44 -6.34
CA PRO A 60 4.24 -4.38 -6.98
C PRO A 60 2.79 -4.30 -6.51
N ASP A 61 2.21 -5.42 -6.07
CA ASP A 61 0.78 -5.54 -5.76
C ASP A 61 0.46 -5.31 -4.28
N THR A 62 1.45 -4.97 -3.46
CA THR A 62 1.25 -4.72 -2.02
C THR A 62 1.96 -3.48 -1.54
N LEU A 63 1.34 -2.74 -0.63
CA LEU A 63 1.94 -1.57 -0.01
C LEU A 63 1.47 -1.38 1.44
N ASP A 64 2.37 -0.99 2.32
CA ASP A 64 2.05 -0.54 3.67
C ASP A 64 1.40 0.85 3.68
N ALA A 65 0.48 1.07 4.63
CA ALA A 65 -0.18 2.34 4.84
C ALA A 65 -0.48 2.56 6.32
N THR A 66 -0.85 3.79 6.67
CA THR A 66 -1.35 4.14 8.00
C THR A 66 -2.83 4.47 7.90
N SER A 67 -3.69 3.76 8.62
CA SER A 67 -5.11 4.09 8.72
C SER A 67 -5.33 5.37 9.53
N HIS A 68 -6.51 5.96 9.44
CA HIS A 68 -6.89 7.20 10.11
C HIS A 68 -6.74 7.15 11.65
N ASP A 69 -6.81 5.96 12.24
CA ASP A 69 -6.62 5.71 13.67
C ASP A 69 -5.14 5.51 14.07
N GLY A 70 -4.22 5.60 13.11
CA GLY A 70 -2.78 5.42 13.31
C GLY A 70 -2.30 3.97 13.23
N THR A 71 -3.19 3.00 12.96
CA THR A 71 -2.79 1.60 12.80
C THR A 71 -2.00 1.41 11.50
N VAL A 72 -0.89 0.68 11.57
CA VAL A 72 -0.15 0.29 10.37
C VAL A 72 -0.85 -0.90 9.73
N VAL A 73 -1.17 -0.79 8.44
CA VAL A 73 -1.89 -1.78 7.67
C VAL A 73 -1.13 -2.13 6.39
N PHE A 74 -1.50 -3.25 5.78
CA PHE A 74 -1.03 -3.64 4.46
C PHE A 74 -2.20 -3.62 3.50
N ILE A 75 -2.03 -2.97 2.35
CA ILE A 75 -2.98 -2.91 1.26
C ILE A 75 -2.48 -3.85 0.16
N LYS A 76 -3.39 -4.65 -0.39
CA LYS A 76 -3.10 -5.54 -1.51
C LYS A 76 -4.06 -5.26 -2.66
N LYS A 77 -3.52 -5.06 -3.87
CA LYS A 77 -4.28 -5.03 -5.12
C LYS A 77 -4.67 -6.45 -5.52
N VAL A 78 -5.90 -6.64 -5.99
CA VAL A 78 -6.44 -7.94 -6.41
C VAL A 78 -6.91 -7.85 -7.86
N TYR A 79 -6.47 -8.79 -8.70
CA TYR A 79 -6.87 -8.87 -10.10
C TYR A 79 -7.98 -9.90 -10.26
N ARG A 80 -9.24 -9.47 -10.29
CA ARG A 80 -10.40 -10.39 -10.35
C ARG A 80 -10.43 -11.26 -11.62
N ASP A 81 -9.92 -10.75 -12.74
CA ASP A 81 -9.86 -11.49 -14.00
C ASP A 81 -8.85 -12.64 -13.97
N GLU A 82 -7.76 -12.50 -13.22
CA GLU A 82 -6.72 -13.53 -13.07
C GLU A 82 -7.00 -14.45 -11.87
N HIS A 83 -7.61 -13.91 -10.81
CA HIS A 83 -7.83 -14.57 -9.52
C HIS A 83 -9.29 -14.42 -9.05
N PRO A 84 -10.27 -14.99 -9.76
CA PRO A 84 -11.70 -14.73 -9.55
C PRO A 84 -12.24 -15.18 -8.18
N PHE A 85 -11.49 -15.99 -7.44
CA PHE A 85 -11.91 -16.51 -6.12
C PHE A 85 -11.13 -15.93 -4.96
N GLU A 86 -10.06 -15.17 -5.20
CA GLU A 86 -9.15 -14.70 -4.14
C GLU A 86 -9.88 -13.84 -3.12
N GLU A 87 -10.58 -12.80 -3.58
CA GLU A 87 -11.36 -11.90 -2.74
C GLU A 87 -12.42 -12.66 -1.94
N GLY A 88 -13.19 -13.53 -2.61
CA GLY A 88 -14.25 -14.30 -1.95
C GLY A 88 -13.74 -15.23 -0.85
N ILE A 89 -12.62 -15.92 -1.10
CA ILE A 89 -11.98 -16.79 -0.10
C ILE A 89 -11.45 -15.96 1.08
N ALA A 90 -10.77 -14.84 0.80
CA ALA A 90 -10.16 -14.02 1.84
C ALA A 90 -11.21 -13.32 2.72
N LEU A 91 -12.30 -12.82 2.13
CA LEU A 91 -13.44 -12.25 2.87
C LEU A 91 -14.18 -13.32 3.68
N TYR A 92 -14.35 -14.54 3.13
CA TYR A 92 -14.93 -15.65 3.88
C TYR A 92 -14.12 -15.98 5.14
N LEU A 93 -12.80 -16.14 5.01
CA LEU A 93 -11.89 -16.39 6.13
C LEU A 93 -11.83 -15.21 7.12
N SER A 94 -12.15 -14.00 6.67
CA SER A 94 -12.23 -12.80 7.50
C SER A 94 -13.62 -12.55 8.11
N SER A 95 -14.60 -13.41 7.84
CA SER A 95 -15.94 -13.31 8.43
C SER A 95 -15.89 -13.39 9.96
N GLU A 96 -16.83 -12.73 10.65
CA GLU A 96 -16.86 -12.71 12.11
C GLU A 96 -16.85 -14.12 12.73
N ARG A 97 -17.57 -15.05 12.10
CA ARG A 97 -17.63 -16.45 12.53
C ARG A 97 -16.26 -17.11 12.46
N LEU A 98 -15.55 -16.97 11.34
CA LEU A 98 -14.27 -17.64 11.13
C LEU A 98 -13.10 -16.94 11.82
N ARG A 99 -13.16 -15.62 12.03
CA ARG A 99 -12.13 -14.91 12.83
C ARG A 99 -12.06 -15.37 14.28
N LYS A 100 -13.15 -15.92 14.83
CA LYS A 100 -13.22 -16.46 16.19
C LYS A 100 -12.88 -17.96 16.24
N ASP A 101 -12.69 -18.60 15.09
CA ASP A 101 -12.33 -20.01 15.01
C ASP A 101 -10.83 -20.17 15.34
N PRO A 102 -10.45 -20.91 16.40
CA PRO A 102 -9.04 -21.10 16.76
C PRO A 102 -8.24 -21.88 15.71
N ALA A 103 -8.88 -22.56 14.76
CA ALA A 103 -8.19 -23.22 13.65
C ALA A 103 -7.86 -22.25 12.51
N ASN A 104 -8.48 -21.08 12.46
CA ASN A 104 -8.27 -20.08 11.42
C ASN A 104 -7.10 -19.17 11.79
N HIS A 105 -5.98 -19.35 11.07
CA HIS A 105 -4.77 -18.55 11.24
C HIS A 105 -4.58 -17.54 10.10
N CYS A 106 -5.63 -17.25 9.34
CA CYS A 106 -5.57 -16.28 8.25
C CYS A 106 -5.51 -14.85 8.81
N VAL A 107 -4.72 -14.00 8.14
CA VAL A 107 -4.65 -12.57 8.46
C VAL A 107 -6.02 -11.94 8.19
N PRO A 108 -6.67 -11.30 9.18
CA PRO A 108 -7.98 -10.72 8.98
C PRO A 108 -7.94 -9.53 8.02
N ILE A 109 -8.86 -9.50 7.07
CA ILE A 109 -9.17 -8.31 6.28
C ILE A 109 -10.03 -7.39 7.14
N ILE A 110 -9.56 -6.16 7.31
CA ILE A 110 -10.25 -5.12 8.11
C ILE A 110 -11.13 -4.21 7.24
N ASP A 111 -10.85 -4.13 5.95
CA ASP A 111 -11.57 -3.30 4.98
C ASP A 111 -11.38 -3.84 3.56
N HIS A 112 -12.33 -3.56 2.67
CA HIS A 112 -12.25 -3.86 1.25
C HIS A 112 -13.09 -2.85 0.45
N PHE A 113 -12.62 -2.48 -0.73
CA PHE A 113 -13.33 -1.57 -1.62
C PHE A 113 -12.88 -1.81 -3.05
N GLU A 114 -13.78 -1.48 -3.99
CA GLU A 114 -13.47 -1.50 -5.42
C GLU A 114 -12.62 -0.30 -5.79
N ASP A 115 -11.71 -0.49 -6.73
CA ASP A 115 -10.89 0.56 -7.30
C ASP A 115 -11.78 1.58 -8.04
N ASP A 116 -11.42 2.86 -8.04
CA ASP A 116 -12.19 3.94 -8.65
C ASP A 116 -11.98 4.08 -10.18
N GLU A 117 -11.08 3.30 -10.75
CA GLU A 117 -10.74 3.31 -12.18
C GLU A 117 -10.83 1.92 -12.85
N GLU A 118 -11.38 0.92 -12.16
CA GLU A 118 -11.83 -0.35 -12.77
C GLU A 118 -13.35 -0.36 -13.00
#